data_AF-A0A7I7ZGT4-F1
#
_entry.id   AF-A0A7I7ZGT4-F1
#
_cell.length_a   1.000
_cell.length_b   1.000
_cell.length_c   1.000
_cell.angle_alpha   90.00
_cell.angle_beta   90.00
_cell.angle_gamma   90.00
#
_symmetry.space_group_name_H-M   'P 1'
#
loop_
_entity.id
_entity.type
_entity.pdbx_description
1 polymer ?
#
loop_
_entity_poly.entity_id
_entity_poly.type
_entity_poly.pdbx_seq_one_letter_code
_entity_poly.pdbx_strand_id
1 'polypeptide(L)'
;MLIQRAALLDGRTVDIRLGRRVEAMADGLQPMAGEDVLDAAGGTAIPGLHDHHVHLRSAAAALTSVRVGPGEVRSRDALRAVLARADVGVDGWIRAVGYHEAVAGPLDRAVLDEVSPNVPVRVQHRSGVLWTLNSAGLAAVRLPDHPDGRLRSADPGWTHALQRNDAGLGEISRRLSAFGVTGVTDATPDLTAEDVLDFAEAQRHGELCQRVEVLAPAKRILHDDDLDLDALADWITARHHQGGIVALHCVTAMQLVVTIAALRQAGSRAGDRIEHGAVIPDDCLADLRELGVLVVTQPNFVAERGEQYLTDVPADEHCRLWRVASLCGAQIPVALSTDMPFGDADPWAAMRAAVHRSTPSGSVLGAKESIDAATALAMFLGAPEQPHVPRQLAVGMPADVCLLAAPPRDVLATLDASLVAATVYDGAVVYRAG
;
A
#
# COMPACT_ATOMS: atom_id res chain seq x y z
N MET A 1 -8.93 -29.17 -1.13
CA MET A 1 -10.34 -28.73 -1.14
C MET A 1 -10.83 -28.60 -2.57
N LEU A 2 -12.14 -28.72 -2.79
CA LEU A 2 -12.78 -28.55 -4.09
C LEU A 2 -13.68 -27.30 -4.07
N ILE A 3 -13.43 -26.35 -4.97
CA ILE A 3 -14.35 -25.25 -5.26
C ILE A 3 -15.23 -25.68 -6.44
N GLN A 4 -16.55 -25.71 -6.28
CA GLN A 4 -17.49 -26.11 -7.33
C GLN A 4 -18.24 -24.93 -7.92
N ARG A 5 -18.59 -25.03 -9.20
CA ARG A 5 -19.46 -24.09 -9.94
C ARG A 5 -18.98 -22.64 -9.87
N ALA A 6 -17.66 -22.43 -9.90
CA ALA A 6 -17.09 -21.09 -9.96
C ALA A 6 -17.09 -20.58 -11.40
N ALA A 7 -17.25 -19.27 -11.58
CA ALA A 7 -17.08 -18.60 -12.87
C ALA A 7 -15.68 -17.97 -12.94
N LEU A 8 -15.01 -18.10 -14.08
CA LEU A 8 -13.80 -17.32 -14.39
C LEU A 8 -14.18 -15.97 -15.02
N LEU A 9 -13.24 -15.02 -15.06
CA LEU A 9 -13.47 -13.69 -15.65
C LEU A 9 -13.85 -13.74 -17.14
N ASP A 10 -13.49 -14.80 -17.86
CA ASP A 10 -13.87 -15.04 -19.25
C ASP A 10 -15.29 -15.66 -19.42
N GLY A 11 -16.00 -15.85 -18.31
CA GLY A 11 -17.38 -16.37 -18.26
C GLY A 11 -17.48 -17.89 -18.24
N ARG A 12 -16.38 -18.64 -18.29
CA ARG A 12 -16.42 -20.11 -18.18
C ARG A 12 -16.74 -20.54 -16.75
N THR A 13 -17.64 -21.50 -16.61
CA THR A 13 -17.87 -22.21 -15.34
C THR A 13 -16.86 -23.35 -15.19
N VAL A 14 -16.30 -23.51 -14.00
CA VAL A 14 -15.28 -24.50 -13.69
C VAL A 14 -15.36 -24.97 -12.23
N ASP A 15 -15.04 -26.24 -11.99
CA ASP A 15 -14.69 -26.75 -10.67
C ASP A 15 -13.17 -26.77 -10.52
N ILE A 16 -12.67 -26.35 -9.36
CA ILE A 16 -11.24 -26.15 -9.10
C ILE A 16 -10.84 -26.97 -7.88
N ARG A 17 -9.98 -27.97 -8.07
CA ARG A 17 -9.36 -28.73 -6.98
C ARG A 17 -8.05 -28.09 -6.57
N LEU A 18 -7.94 -27.82 -5.27
CA LEU A 18 -6.80 -27.14 -4.65
C LEU A 18 -6.13 -28.07 -3.64
N GLY A 19 -4.83 -28.32 -3.85
CA GLY A 19 -3.86 -28.61 -2.80
C GLY A 19 -3.06 -27.33 -2.52
N ARG A 20 -1.74 -27.44 -2.31
CA ARG A 20 -0.85 -26.24 -2.29
C ARG A 20 -0.76 -25.52 -3.64
N ARG A 21 -1.11 -26.26 -4.70
CA ARG A 21 -1.24 -25.78 -6.07
C ARG A 21 -2.63 -26.14 -6.58
N VAL A 22 -3.05 -25.50 -7.67
CA VAL A 22 -4.22 -25.92 -8.42
C VAL A 22 -3.92 -27.30 -9.03
N GLU A 23 -4.58 -28.34 -8.55
CA GLU A 23 -4.31 -29.73 -8.94
C GLU A 23 -5.13 -30.12 -10.17
N ALA A 24 -6.37 -29.64 -10.27
CA ALA A 24 -7.24 -29.90 -11.41
C ALA A 24 -8.24 -28.75 -11.60
N MET A 25 -8.61 -28.52 -12.86
CA MET A 25 -9.68 -27.61 -13.27
C MET A 25 -10.48 -28.30 -14.37
N ALA A 26 -11.76 -28.58 -14.12
CA ALA A 26 -12.67 -29.19 -15.09
C ALA A 26 -14.13 -28.92 -14.70
N ASP A 27 -15.06 -29.19 -15.61
CA ASP A 27 -16.48 -29.23 -15.29
C ASP A 27 -16.83 -30.56 -14.61
N GLY A 28 -17.66 -30.52 -13.56
CA GLY A 28 -18.20 -31.70 -12.89
C GLY A 28 -17.19 -32.53 -12.10
N LEU A 29 -16.16 -31.91 -11.50
CA LEU A 29 -15.23 -32.61 -10.62
C LEU A 29 -16.00 -33.20 -9.43
N GLN A 30 -15.83 -34.50 -9.22
CA GLN A 30 -16.46 -35.20 -8.10
C GLN A 30 -15.63 -35.00 -6.83
N PRO A 31 -16.26 -34.69 -5.67
CA PRO A 31 -15.55 -34.62 -4.39
C PRO A 31 -14.86 -35.94 -4.04
N MET A 32 -13.63 -35.87 -3.53
CA MET A 32 -12.95 -37.02 -2.94
C MET A 32 -13.44 -37.28 -1.52
N ALA A 33 -13.25 -38.50 -1.01
CA ALA A 33 -13.63 -38.83 0.36
C ALA A 33 -12.84 -37.96 1.37
N GLY A 34 -13.57 -37.22 2.21
CA GLY A 34 -12.98 -36.30 3.19
C GLY A 34 -12.47 -34.97 2.62
N GLU A 35 -12.74 -34.67 1.35
CA GLU A 35 -12.39 -33.39 0.74
C GLU A 35 -13.36 -32.29 1.17
N ASP A 36 -12.83 -31.16 1.66
CA ASP A 36 -13.62 -29.97 1.90
C ASP A 36 -14.18 -29.43 0.58
N VAL A 37 -15.49 -29.20 0.52
CA VAL A 37 -16.19 -28.69 -0.65
C VAL A 37 -16.73 -27.29 -0.38
N LEU A 38 -16.39 -26.36 -1.25
CA LEU A 38 -16.91 -25.00 -1.26
C LEU A 38 -17.67 -24.78 -2.57
N ASP A 39 -18.97 -24.57 -2.47
CA ASP A 39 -19.81 -24.26 -3.63
C ASP A 39 -19.83 -22.76 -3.90
N ALA A 40 -19.28 -22.33 -5.03
CA ALA A 40 -19.26 -20.93 -5.44
C ALA A 40 -20.62 -20.43 -5.93
N ALA A 41 -21.57 -21.33 -6.24
CA ALA A 41 -22.91 -21.00 -6.71
C ALA A 41 -22.95 -20.00 -7.89
N GLY A 42 -22.00 -20.10 -8.82
CA GLY A 42 -21.86 -19.20 -9.97
C GLY A 42 -21.05 -17.92 -9.68
N GLY A 43 -20.54 -17.77 -8.46
CA GLY A 43 -19.63 -16.72 -8.04
C GLY A 43 -18.26 -16.79 -8.74
N THR A 44 -17.55 -15.68 -8.76
CA THR A 44 -16.32 -15.52 -9.54
C THR A 44 -15.08 -15.99 -8.78
N ALA A 45 -14.25 -16.83 -9.39
CA ALA A 45 -12.92 -17.17 -8.89
C ALA A 45 -11.84 -16.40 -9.66
N ILE A 46 -10.99 -15.70 -8.94
CA ILE A 46 -9.81 -14.99 -9.45
C ILE A 46 -8.55 -15.42 -8.67
N PRO A 47 -7.34 -15.23 -9.23
CA PRO A 47 -6.13 -15.32 -8.40
C PRO A 47 -6.28 -14.40 -7.19
N GLY A 48 -5.80 -14.83 -6.03
CA GLY A 48 -5.81 -13.99 -4.84
C GLY A 48 -5.08 -12.67 -5.11
N LEU A 49 -5.63 -11.56 -4.62
CA LEU A 49 -5.07 -10.23 -4.87
C LEU A 49 -3.67 -10.09 -4.27
N HIS A 50 -2.83 -9.27 -4.90
CA HIS A 50 -1.53 -8.87 -4.39
C HIS A 50 -1.46 -7.35 -4.27
N ASP A 51 -1.23 -6.82 -3.06
CA ASP A 51 -1.03 -5.39 -2.87
C ASP A 51 0.46 -5.04 -3.04
N HIS A 52 0.79 -4.29 -4.09
CA HIS A 52 2.17 -4.10 -4.53
C HIS A 52 2.97 -3.04 -3.75
N HIS A 53 2.36 -2.38 -2.76
CA HIS A 53 3.02 -1.41 -1.88
C HIS A 53 2.22 -1.22 -0.59
N VAL A 54 2.75 -1.76 0.51
CA VAL A 54 2.19 -1.57 1.86
C VAL A 54 3.30 -1.36 2.90
N HIS A 55 2.91 -1.05 4.13
CA HIS A 55 3.78 -0.96 5.28
C HIS A 55 3.17 -1.72 6.47
N LEU A 56 3.43 -3.03 6.57
CA LEU A 56 2.72 -3.94 7.49
C LEU A 56 2.88 -3.54 8.96
N ARG A 57 4.12 -3.25 9.39
CA ARG A 57 4.39 -2.85 10.79
C ARG A 57 3.80 -1.48 11.10
N SER A 58 3.88 -0.54 10.16
CA SER A 58 3.20 0.75 10.29
C SER A 58 1.68 0.56 10.41
N ALA A 59 1.11 -0.37 9.65
CA ALA A 59 -0.32 -0.67 9.68
C ALA A 59 -0.75 -1.30 11.02
N ALA A 60 0.02 -2.25 11.54
CA ALA A 60 -0.20 -2.83 12.87
C ALA A 60 -0.09 -1.75 13.96
N ALA A 61 0.96 -0.92 13.91
CA ALA A 61 1.15 0.22 14.80
C ALA A 61 -0.01 1.23 14.77
N ALA A 62 -0.61 1.43 13.60
CA ALA A 62 -1.72 2.36 13.42
C ALA A 62 -3.02 1.86 14.07
N LEU A 63 -3.19 0.55 14.32
CA LEU A 63 -4.37 0.00 15.00
C LEU A 63 -4.50 0.47 16.45
N THR A 64 -3.37 0.71 17.13
CA THR A 64 -3.32 1.18 18.51
C THR A 64 -2.96 2.66 18.59
N SER A 65 -3.08 3.41 17.49
CA SER A 65 -2.78 4.84 17.43
C SER A 65 -4.04 5.64 17.22
N VAL A 66 -4.09 6.84 17.80
CA VAL A 66 -5.22 7.75 17.61
C VAL A 66 -5.13 8.40 16.23
N ARG A 67 -6.21 8.33 15.45
CA ARG A 67 -6.29 8.99 14.13
C ARG A 67 -6.60 10.48 14.33
N VAL A 68 -5.76 11.33 13.73
CA VAL A 68 -5.84 12.80 13.87
C VAL A 68 -5.75 13.51 12.51
N GLY A 69 -6.23 12.86 11.45
CA GLY A 69 -6.22 13.42 10.12
C GLY A 69 -7.42 14.33 9.81
N PRO A 70 -7.48 14.87 8.57
CA PRO A 70 -8.55 15.78 8.15
C PRO A 70 -9.97 15.21 8.24
N GLY A 71 -10.12 13.88 8.24
CA GLY A 71 -11.40 13.20 8.42
C GLY A 71 -11.86 13.20 9.88
N GLU A 72 -10.91 13.13 10.82
CA GLU A 72 -11.18 12.94 12.25
C GLU A 72 -11.18 14.25 13.04
N VAL A 73 -10.28 15.18 12.70
CA VAL A 73 -10.03 16.39 13.46
C VAL A 73 -10.03 17.61 12.53
N ARG A 74 -10.68 18.70 12.96
CA ARG A 74 -10.86 19.93 12.16
C ARG A 74 -10.43 21.23 12.86
N SER A 75 -9.80 21.15 14.02
CA SER A 75 -9.26 22.32 14.72
C SER A 75 -8.16 21.94 15.71
N ARG A 76 -7.36 22.94 16.12
CA ARG A 76 -6.34 22.77 17.17
C ARG A 76 -6.93 22.36 18.51
N ASP A 77 -8.10 22.89 18.88
CA ASP A 77 -8.79 22.51 20.12
C ASP A 77 -9.31 21.06 20.07
N ALA A 78 -9.82 20.64 18.92
CA ALA A 78 -10.23 19.25 18.72
C ALA A 78 -9.03 18.30 18.77
N LEU A 79 -7.90 18.68 18.14
CA LEU A 79 -6.65 17.91 18.20
C LEU A 79 -6.18 17.75 19.65
N ARG A 80 -6.12 18.85 20.40
CA ARG A 80 -5.79 18.85 21.83
C ARG A 80 -6.73 17.93 22.62
N ALA A 81 -8.04 18.05 22.41
CA ALA A 81 -9.03 17.26 23.15
C ALA A 81 -8.92 15.76 22.87
N VAL A 82 -8.66 15.38 21.62
CA VAL A 82 -8.46 13.99 21.21
C VAL A 82 -7.19 13.41 21.82
N LEU A 83 -6.07 14.13 21.72
CA LEU A 83 -4.79 13.68 22.27
C LEU A 83 -4.79 13.64 23.81
N ALA A 84 -5.46 14.58 24.48
CA ALA A 84 -5.55 14.60 25.94
C ALA A 84 -6.40 13.45 26.52
N ARG A 85 -7.25 12.83 25.71
CA ARG A 85 -8.08 11.66 26.08
C ARG A 85 -7.50 10.35 25.56
N ALA A 86 -6.41 10.41 24.80
CA ALA A 86 -5.78 9.22 24.26
C ALA A 86 -5.22 8.36 25.38
N ASP A 87 -5.41 7.04 25.25
CA ASP A 87 -4.78 6.10 26.16
C ASP A 87 -3.26 6.16 26.00
N VAL A 88 -2.56 6.10 27.14
CA VAL A 88 -1.12 5.95 27.16
C VAL A 88 -0.81 4.49 26.87
N GLY A 89 -0.03 4.23 25.82
CA GLY A 89 0.39 2.89 25.45
C GLY A 89 1.20 2.21 26.54
N VAL A 90 1.36 0.89 26.44
CA VAL A 90 2.21 0.10 27.33
C VAL A 90 3.68 0.54 27.30
N ASP A 91 4.09 1.20 26.20
CA ASP A 91 5.40 1.83 26.01
C ASP A 91 5.52 3.20 26.72
N GLY A 92 4.44 3.69 27.34
CA GLY A 92 4.38 4.99 27.99
C GLY A 92 4.10 6.16 27.05
N TRP A 93 3.75 5.90 25.78
CA TRP A 93 3.54 6.95 24.78
C TRP A 93 2.07 7.15 24.43
N ILE A 94 1.69 8.41 24.21
CA ILE A 94 0.52 8.73 23.39
C ILE A 94 0.96 8.73 21.92
N ARG A 95 0.28 7.93 21.11
CA ARG A 95 0.58 7.76 19.69
C ARG A 95 -0.57 8.26 18.85
N ALA A 96 -0.27 9.14 17.90
CA ALA A 96 -1.24 9.59 16.92
C ALA A 96 -0.67 9.55 15.51
N VAL A 97 -1.53 9.31 14.53
CA VAL A 97 -1.15 9.17 13.12
C VAL A 97 -2.14 9.85 12.18
N GLY A 98 -1.70 10.15 10.97
CA GLY A 98 -2.54 10.71 9.91
C GLY A 98 -2.64 12.24 9.92
N TYR A 99 -1.83 12.95 10.71
CA TYR A 99 -1.89 14.40 10.81
C TYR A 99 -1.61 15.11 9.48
N HIS A 100 -2.23 16.27 9.26
CA HIS A 100 -1.95 17.18 8.16
C HIS A 100 -2.22 18.62 8.62
N GLU A 101 -1.51 19.59 8.06
CA GLU A 101 -1.61 20.99 8.45
C GLU A 101 -3.02 21.57 8.23
N ALA A 102 -3.80 21.03 7.29
CA ALA A 102 -5.20 21.41 7.11
C ALA A 102 -6.10 21.13 8.34
N VAL A 103 -5.65 20.31 9.29
CA VAL A 103 -6.36 20.00 10.54
C VAL A 103 -6.28 21.17 11.53
N ALA A 104 -5.06 21.65 11.80
CA ALA A 104 -4.79 22.55 12.91
C ALA A 104 -3.60 23.52 12.69
N GLY A 105 -3.14 23.69 11.44
CA GLY A 105 -1.95 24.46 11.09
C GLY A 105 -0.64 23.67 11.27
N PRO A 106 0.53 24.32 11.31
CA PRO A 106 1.79 23.66 11.63
C PRO A 106 1.78 23.07 13.05
N LEU A 107 2.37 21.88 13.20
CA LEU A 107 2.59 21.22 14.49
C LEU A 107 4.06 21.26 14.86
N ASP A 108 4.34 21.61 16.11
CA ASP A 108 5.67 21.58 16.72
C ASP A 108 5.58 21.07 18.17
N ARG A 109 6.73 20.93 18.82
CA ARG A 109 6.83 20.47 20.21
C ARG A 109 6.07 21.36 21.19
N ALA A 110 6.02 22.68 20.98
CA ALA A 110 5.39 23.61 21.90
C ALA A 110 3.88 23.42 21.87
N VAL A 111 3.29 23.20 20.69
CA VAL A 111 1.88 22.84 20.55
C VAL A 111 1.57 21.55 21.30
N LEU A 112 2.41 20.53 21.20
CA LEU A 112 2.19 19.25 21.88
C LEU A 112 2.45 19.31 23.39
N ASP A 113 3.37 20.16 23.85
CA ASP A 113 3.62 20.40 25.28
C ASP A 113 2.39 21.01 25.97
N GLU A 114 1.63 21.85 25.27
CA GLU A 114 0.36 22.36 25.81
C GLU A 114 -0.67 21.23 26.01
N VAL A 115 -0.60 20.13 25.25
CA VAL A 115 -1.53 19.00 25.34
C VAL A 115 -1.16 18.08 26.49
N SER A 116 0.11 17.67 26.54
CA SER A 116 0.63 16.79 27.57
C SER A 116 2.10 17.11 27.84
N PRO A 117 2.41 17.91 28.88
CA PRO A 117 3.78 18.34 29.14
C PRO A 117 4.65 17.23 29.75
N ASN A 118 4.04 16.24 30.40
CA ASN A 118 4.75 15.24 31.20
C ASN A 118 4.68 13.81 30.62
N VAL A 119 3.78 13.56 29.66
CA VAL A 119 3.69 12.25 28.99
C VAL A 119 4.28 12.38 27.59
N PRO A 120 5.19 11.48 27.17
CA PRO A 120 5.68 11.45 25.80
C PRO A 120 4.54 11.34 24.77
N VAL A 121 4.52 12.28 23.81
CA VAL A 121 3.57 12.31 22.69
C VAL A 121 4.34 12.29 21.39
N ARG A 122 3.93 11.43 20.46
CA ARG A 122 4.42 11.42 19.07
C ARG A 122 3.25 11.42 18.10
N VAL A 123 3.29 12.33 17.13
CA VAL A 123 2.28 12.48 16.09
C VAL A 123 2.92 12.28 14.72
N GLN A 124 2.46 11.30 13.96
CA GLN A 124 2.90 11.06 12.58
C GLN A 124 2.08 11.88 11.60
N HIS A 125 2.76 12.60 10.72
CA HIS A 125 2.14 13.20 9.54
C HIS A 125 1.67 12.11 8.57
N ARG A 126 0.55 12.32 7.88
CA ARG A 126 -0.03 11.33 6.96
C ARG A 126 0.85 10.91 5.78
N SER A 127 1.93 11.64 5.50
CA SER A 127 2.94 11.23 4.51
C SER A 127 3.83 10.09 5.01
N GLY A 128 3.80 9.77 6.30
CA GLY A 128 4.66 8.75 6.91
C GLY A 128 6.11 9.19 7.14
N VAL A 129 6.54 10.28 6.50
CA VAL A 129 7.92 10.77 6.50
C VAL A 129 8.25 11.66 7.70
N LEU A 130 7.27 12.41 8.20
CA LEU A 130 7.48 13.40 9.26
C LEU A 130 6.77 13.00 10.55
N TRP A 131 7.47 13.18 11.67
CA TRP A 131 6.96 13.02 13.03
C TRP A 131 7.13 14.31 13.82
N THR A 132 6.20 14.58 14.74
CA THR A 132 6.34 15.66 15.73
C THR A 132 6.25 15.09 17.14
N LEU A 133 7.25 15.38 17.96
CA LEU A 133 7.34 14.96 19.35
C LEU A 133 7.24 16.17 20.29
N ASN A 134 6.63 15.99 21.45
CA ASN A 134 6.68 16.98 22.54
C ASN A 134 8.01 16.94 23.29
N SER A 135 8.25 17.86 24.22
CA SER A 135 9.49 17.94 24.99
C SER A 135 9.74 16.69 25.84
N ALA A 136 8.70 16.09 26.44
CA ALA A 136 8.83 14.82 27.16
C ALA A 136 9.26 13.66 26.24
N GLY A 137 8.71 13.60 25.03
CA GLY A 137 9.08 12.61 24.01
C GLY A 137 10.50 12.80 23.49
N LEU A 138 10.90 14.05 23.25
CA LEU A 138 12.27 14.41 22.88
C LEU A 138 13.29 13.96 23.95
N ALA A 139 12.98 14.17 25.23
CA ALA A 139 13.81 13.65 26.31
C ALA A 139 13.88 12.12 26.30
N ALA A 140 12.75 11.43 26.05
CA ALA A 140 12.69 9.97 25.99
C ALA A 140 13.53 9.38 24.84
N VAL A 141 13.64 10.08 23.71
CA VAL A 141 14.51 9.68 22.58
C VAL A 141 15.90 10.32 22.62
N ARG A 142 16.29 10.92 23.76
CA ARG A 142 17.62 11.52 24.00
C ARG A 142 17.97 12.71 23.08
N LEU A 143 16.96 13.49 22.69
CA LEU A 143 17.10 14.72 21.91
C LEU A 143 16.46 15.95 22.60
N PRO A 144 16.77 16.24 23.88
CA PRO A 144 16.06 17.28 24.65
C PRO A 144 16.21 18.69 24.07
N ASP A 145 17.30 18.95 23.34
CA ASP A 145 17.62 20.26 22.76
C ASP A 145 17.08 20.45 21.32
N HIS A 146 16.30 19.50 20.79
CA HIS A 146 15.73 19.63 19.45
C HIS A 146 14.82 20.86 19.36
N PRO A 147 15.01 21.76 18.38
CA PRO A 147 14.40 23.09 18.40
C PRO A 147 12.87 23.07 18.37
N ASP A 148 12.27 22.22 17.55
CA ASP A 148 10.84 22.20 17.23
C ASP A 148 10.17 20.82 17.37
N GLY A 149 10.92 19.79 17.76
CA GLY A 149 10.47 18.40 17.81
C GLY A 149 10.05 17.74 16.49
N ARG A 150 10.39 18.31 15.32
CA ARG A 150 10.05 17.76 14.00
C ARG A 150 11.16 16.83 13.51
N LEU A 151 10.89 15.53 13.42
CA LEU A 151 11.87 14.49 13.11
C LEU A 151 11.46 13.69 11.87
N ARG A 152 12.44 13.23 11.08
CA ARG A 152 12.19 12.40 9.88
C ARG A 152 12.16 10.92 10.24
N SER A 153 11.26 10.16 9.63
CA SER A 153 11.14 8.72 9.86
C SER A 153 12.40 7.95 9.48
N ALA A 154 13.15 8.42 8.47
CA ALA A 154 14.38 7.80 8.01
C ALA A 154 15.60 8.06 8.90
N ASP A 155 15.50 8.94 9.91
CA ASP A 155 16.62 9.22 10.82
C ASP A 155 16.75 8.12 11.90
N PRO A 156 17.77 7.26 11.83
CA PRO A 156 17.95 6.18 12.81
C PRO A 156 18.26 6.69 14.22
N GLY A 157 18.70 7.95 14.36
CA GLY A 157 19.14 8.53 15.63
C GLY A 157 18.05 8.54 16.70
N TRP A 158 16.78 8.68 16.31
CA TRP A 158 15.65 8.68 17.24
C TRP A 158 14.76 7.45 17.11
N THR A 159 14.63 6.87 15.90
CA THR A 159 13.74 5.72 15.69
C THR A 159 14.24 4.46 16.41
N HIS A 160 15.57 4.27 16.52
CA HIS A 160 16.16 3.17 17.31
C HIS A 160 15.86 3.26 18.81
N ALA A 161 15.55 4.44 19.33
CA ALA A 161 15.19 4.61 20.73
C ALA A 161 13.74 4.20 21.03
N LEU A 162 12.91 4.01 20.00
CA LEU A 162 11.52 3.63 20.16
C LEU A 162 11.37 2.12 20.27
N GLN A 163 10.54 1.67 21.21
CA GLN A 163 10.10 0.28 21.24
C GLN A 163 9.23 -0.01 20.01
N ARG A 164 9.56 -1.09 19.31
CA ARG A 164 8.73 -1.64 18.24
C ARG A 164 7.52 -2.33 18.89
N ASN A 165 6.35 -2.08 18.31
CA ASN A 165 5.13 -2.78 18.71
C ASN A 165 4.68 -3.66 17.55
N ASP A 166 4.79 -4.96 17.74
CA ASP A 166 4.42 -5.97 16.74
C ASP A 166 3.00 -6.51 16.95
N ALA A 167 2.30 -6.02 17.99
CA ALA A 167 0.91 -6.34 18.20
C ALA A 167 0.07 -5.81 17.04
N GLY A 168 -0.80 -6.68 16.49
CA GLY A 168 -1.79 -6.30 15.48
C GLY A 168 -1.55 -6.84 14.08
N LEU A 169 -0.40 -7.48 13.80
CA LEU A 169 -0.18 -8.14 12.50
C LEU A 169 -1.30 -9.16 12.17
N GLY A 170 -1.76 -9.92 13.17
CA GLY A 170 -2.88 -10.84 13.02
C GLY A 170 -4.21 -10.17 12.63
N GLU A 171 -4.46 -8.96 13.13
CA GLU A 171 -5.65 -8.19 12.75
C GLU A 171 -5.52 -7.64 11.33
N ILE A 172 -4.34 -7.14 10.94
CA ILE A 172 -4.07 -6.68 9.58
C ILE A 172 -4.20 -7.84 8.59
N SER A 173 -3.61 -8.99 8.90
CA SER A 173 -3.71 -10.23 8.12
C SER A 173 -5.16 -10.64 7.87
N ARG A 174 -6.01 -10.64 8.92
CA ARG A 174 -7.45 -10.93 8.78
C ARG A 174 -8.17 -9.94 7.87
N ARG A 175 -7.89 -8.63 7.99
CA ARG A 175 -8.50 -7.61 7.13
C ARG A 175 -8.09 -7.78 5.67
N LEU A 176 -6.80 -8.00 5.40
CA LEU A 176 -6.29 -8.29 4.07
C LEU A 176 -6.96 -9.54 3.48
N SER A 177 -7.06 -10.62 4.27
CA SER A 177 -7.79 -11.84 3.85
C SER A 177 -9.26 -11.55 3.56
N ALA A 178 -9.93 -10.69 4.32
CA ALA A 178 -11.32 -10.29 4.06
C ALA A 178 -11.49 -9.51 2.75
N PHE A 179 -10.43 -8.86 2.26
CA PHE A 179 -10.40 -8.20 0.95
C PHE A 179 -9.99 -9.12 -0.20
N GLY A 180 -9.70 -10.41 0.04
CA GLY A 180 -9.22 -11.30 -1.01
C GLY A 180 -7.71 -11.22 -1.24
N VAL A 181 -6.96 -10.51 -0.38
CA VAL A 181 -5.51 -10.32 -0.51
C VAL A 181 -4.77 -11.54 0.04
N THR A 182 -3.95 -12.13 -0.82
CA THR A 182 -3.12 -13.32 -0.55
C THR A 182 -1.62 -13.00 -0.58
N GLY A 183 -1.24 -11.83 -1.08
CA GLY A 183 0.14 -11.37 -1.14
C GLY A 183 0.24 -9.88 -0.94
N VAL A 184 1.37 -9.44 -0.39
CA VAL A 184 1.70 -8.02 -0.25
C VAL A 184 3.18 -7.80 -0.54
N THR A 185 3.52 -6.59 -0.96
CA THR A 185 4.90 -6.12 -1.07
C THR A 185 5.12 -5.01 -0.05
N ASP A 186 5.88 -5.30 1.01
CA ASP A 186 6.25 -4.30 2.01
C ASP A 186 7.33 -3.36 1.45
N ALA A 187 7.00 -2.08 1.44
CA ALA A 187 7.78 -1.02 0.82
C ALA A 187 8.46 -0.12 1.85
N THR A 188 8.67 -0.62 3.07
CA THR A 188 9.44 0.05 4.12
C THR A 188 10.94 0.00 3.77
N PRO A 189 11.65 1.15 3.71
CA PRO A 189 13.00 1.23 3.13
C PRO A 189 14.09 0.54 3.95
N ASP A 190 13.89 0.47 5.26
CA ASP A 190 14.93 0.17 6.26
C ASP A 190 14.64 -1.12 7.05
N LEU A 191 13.83 -2.03 6.51
CA LEU A 191 13.62 -3.33 7.12
C LEU A 191 14.93 -4.12 7.18
N THR A 192 15.20 -4.69 8.36
CA THR A 192 16.37 -5.51 8.62
C THR A 192 16.12 -6.98 8.29
N ALA A 193 17.18 -7.80 8.28
CA ALA A 193 17.04 -9.24 8.14
C ALA A 193 16.23 -9.87 9.30
N GLU A 194 16.32 -9.31 10.51
CA GLU A 194 15.51 -9.70 11.66
C GLU A 194 14.03 -9.42 11.40
N ASP A 195 13.71 -8.24 10.84
CA ASP A 195 12.33 -7.90 10.50
C ASP A 195 11.69 -8.87 9.49
N VAL A 196 12.49 -9.36 8.53
CA VAL A 196 12.06 -10.37 7.55
C VAL A 196 11.84 -11.73 8.21
N LEU A 197 12.72 -12.12 9.13
CA LEU A 197 12.58 -13.37 9.90
C LEU A 197 11.34 -13.36 10.78
N ASP A 198 11.01 -12.22 11.39
CA ASP A 198 9.78 -12.05 12.18
C ASP A 198 8.52 -12.23 11.33
N PHE A 199 8.48 -11.69 10.10
CA PHE A 199 7.36 -11.94 9.21
C PHE A 199 7.22 -13.42 8.88
N ALA A 200 8.34 -14.11 8.62
CA ALA A 200 8.34 -15.55 8.40
C ALA A 200 7.87 -16.33 9.65
N GLU A 201 8.22 -15.88 10.85
CA GLU A 201 7.74 -16.47 12.10
C GLU A 201 6.24 -16.24 12.31
N ALA A 202 5.76 -15.03 12.09
CA ALA A 202 4.33 -14.70 12.14
C ALA A 202 3.52 -15.55 11.14
N GLN A 203 4.08 -15.84 9.96
CA GLN A 203 3.49 -16.77 8.99
C GLN A 203 3.47 -18.21 9.51
N ARG A 204 4.57 -18.70 10.11
CA ARG A 204 4.64 -20.05 10.70
C ARG A 204 3.63 -20.24 11.83
N HIS A 205 3.37 -19.19 12.61
CA HIS A 205 2.38 -19.20 13.69
C HIS A 205 0.95 -18.93 13.23
N GLY A 206 0.72 -18.64 11.94
CA GLY A 206 -0.60 -18.34 11.39
C GLY A 206 -1.15 -16.97 11.77
N GLU A 207 -0.32 -16.08 12.31
CA GLU A 207 -0.68 -14.69 12.56
C GLU A 207 -0.75 -13.91 11.25
N LEU A 208 0.19 -14.14 10.33
CA LEU A 208 0.22 -13.51 9.01
C LEU A 208 -0.05 -14.54 7.91
N CYS A 209 -1.16 -14.42 7.18
CA CYS A 209 -1.51 -15.38 6.15
C CYS A 209 -0.88 -15.05 4.80
N GLN A 210 -0.75 -13.75 4.48
CA GLN A 210 -0.31 -13.32 3.15
C GLN A 210 1.15 -13.70 2.89
N ARG A 211 1.46 -13.97 1.62
CA ARG A 211 2.85 -13.92 1.13
C ARG A 211 3.38 -12.50 1.30
N VAL A 212 4.58 -12.36 1.86
CA VAL A 212 5.23 -11.05 2.01
C VAL A 212 6.46 -11.01 1.13
N GLU A 213 6.48 -10.09 0.17
CA GLU A 213 7.69 -9.66 -0.51
C GLU A 213 8.22 -8.39 0.17
N VAL A 214 9.53 -8.25 0.33
CA VAL A 214 10.13 -7.08 1.00
C VAL A 214 11.04 -6.34 0.02
N LEU A 215 10.79 -5.03 -0.16
CA LEU A 215 11.61 -4.22 -1.05
C LEU A 215 12.92 -3.75 -0.42
N ALA A 216 13.07 -3.74 0.91
CA ALA A 216 14.37 -3.42 1.52
C ALA A 216 15.43 -4.46 1.11
N PRO A 217 16.68 -4.07 0.78
CA PRO A 217 17.24 -2.71 0.82
C PRO A 217 17.17 -1.96 -0.52
N ALA A 218 16.38 -2.45 -1.48
CA ALA A 218 16.18 -1.81 -2.79
C ALA A 218 15.26 -0.58 -2.75
N LYS A 219 14.54 -0.35 -1.66
CA LYS A 219 13.65 0.81 -1.50
C LYS A 219 14.39 2.03 -0.96
N ARG A 220 14.19 3.20 -1.59
CA ARG A 220 14.69 4.49 -1.09
C ARG A 220 13.61 5.57 -1.11
N ILE A 221 13.57 6.38 -0.04
CA ILE A 221 12.74 7.58 0.05
C ILE A 221 13.56 8.79 -0.39
N LEU A 222 12.96 9.64 -1.24
CA LEU A 222 13.54 10.91 -1.68
C LEU A 222 12.86 12.08 -0.95
N HIS A 223 13.60 13.14 -0.73
CA HIS A 223 13.14 14.36 -0.08
C HIS A 223 13.49 15.56 -0.93
N ASP A 224 12.52 16.43 -1.18
CA ASP A 224 12.69 17.59 -2.08
C ASP A 224 13.81 18.53 -1.63
N ASP A 225 14.06 18.63 -0.32
CA ASP A 225 15.06 19.49 0.27
C ASP A 225 16.46 18.87 0.38
N ASP A 226 16.62 17.63 -0.08
CA ASP A 226 17.89 16.86 -0.04
C ASP A 226 18.05 16.00 -1.31
N LEU A 227 17.62 16.52 -2.47
CA LEU A 227 17.79 15.84 -3.75
C LEU A 227 19.24 15.97 -4.24
N ASP A 228 19.97 14.86 -4.18
CA ASP A 228 21.33 14.72 -4.71
C ASP A 228 21.35 13.69 -5.85
N LEU A 229 21.54 14.18 -7.07
CA LEU A 229 21.55 13.36 -8.29
C LEU A 229 22.73 12.36 -8.29
N ASP A 230 23.93 12.83 -7.99
CA ASP A 230 25.13 11.99 -8.08
C ASP A 230 25.10 10.91 -6.99
N ALA A 231 24.72 11.27 -5.76
CA ALA A 231 24.58 10.29 -4.68
C ALA A 231 23.45 9.28 -4.94
N LEU A 232 22.38 9.67 -5.64
CA LEU A 232 21.33 8.75 -6.05
C LEU A 232 21.82 7.80 -7.15
N ALA A 233 22.50 8.32 -8.18
CA ALA A 233 23.05 7.52 -9.27
C ALA A 233 24.07 6.50 -8.76
N ASP A 234 25.02 6.92 -7.90
CA ASP A 234 26.01 6.04 -7.28
C ASP A 234 25.35 4.91 -6.48
N TRP A 235 24.28 5.23 -5.74
CA TRP A 235 23.52 4.24 -4.99
C TRP A 235 22.80 3.25 -5.92
N ILE A 236 22.20 3.71 -7.03
CA ILE A 236 21.58 2.85 -8.03
C ILE A 236 22.63 1.90 -8.63
N THR A 237 23.77 2.43 -9.09
CA THR A 237 24.88 1.61 -9.63
C THR A 237 25.36 0.57 -8.63
N ALA A 238 25.55 0.94 -7.36
CA ALA A 238 25.95 0.01 -6.31
C ALA A 238 24.91 -1.11 -6.10
N ARG A 239 23.61 -0.78 -6.18
CA ARG A 239 22.52 -1.76 -6.03
C ARG A 239 22.46 -2.74 -7.20
N HIS A 240 22.60 -2.24 -8.42
CA HIS A 240 22.63 -3.06 -9.63
C HIS A 240 23.86 -3.97 -9.69
N HIS A 241 25.04 -3.50 -9.28
CA HIS A 241 26.25 -4.31 -9.18
C HIS A 241 26.12 -5.49 -8.22
N GLN A 242 25.27 -5.36 -7.20
CA GLN A 242 24.93 -6.45 -6.27
C GLN A 242 23.80 -7.34 -6.79
N GLY A 243 23.34 -7.14 -8.03
CA GLY A 243 22.31 -7.94 -8.68
C GLY A 243 20.87 -7.57 -8.31
N GLY A 244 20.67 -6.54 -7.48
CA GLY A 244 19.35 -6.09 -7.06
C GLY A 244 18.69 -5.11 -8.05
N ILE A 245 17.41 -4.83 -7.80
CA ILE A 245 16.64 -3.74 -8.42
C ILE A 245 16.71 -2.47 -7.55
N VAL A 246 16.09 -1.38 -8.00
CA VAL A 246 15.76 -0.21 -7.16
C VAL A 246 14.27 0.12 -7.18
N ALA A 247 13.75 0.59 -6.04
CA ALA A 247 12.39 1.04 -5.84
C ALA A 247 12.41 2.47 -5.25
N LEU A 248 12.04 3.47 -6.05
CA LEU A 248 12.28 4.88 -5.72
C LEU A 248 10.95 5.60 -5.43
N HIS A 249 10.80 6.11 -4.19
CA HIS A 249 9.66 6.92 -3.78
C HIS A 249 9.65 8.27 -4.52
N CYS A 250 8.66 8.47 -5.40
CA CYS A 250 8.49 9.70 -6.18
C CYS A 250 7.06 10.23 -6.06
N VAL A 251 6.85 11.16 -5.14
CA VAL A 251 5.57 11.86 -4.95
C VAL A 251 5.54 13.25 -5.60
N THR A 252 6.69 13.87 -5.83
CA THR A 252 6.78 15.18 -6.48
C THR A 252 7.40 15.08 -7.88
N ALA A 253 7.11 16.07 -8.73
CA ALA A 253 7.71 16.16 -10.05
C ALA A 253 9.25 16.29 -9.97
N MET A 254 9.78 16.98 -8.95
CA MET A 254 11.22 17.14 -8.75
C MET A 254 11.89 15.81 -8.42
N GLN A 255 11.31 15.01 -7.51
CA GLN A 255 11.80 13.67 -7.18
C GLN A 255 11.83 12.78 -8.42
N LEU A 256 10.78 12.84 -9.26
CA LEU A 256 10.69 12.06 -10.49
C LEU A 256 11.76 12.46 -11.50
N VAL A 257 11.96 13.77 -11.74
CA VAL A 257 12.96 14.28 -12.69
C VAL A 257 14.37 13.86 -12.26
N VAL A 258 14.71 14.03 -10.97
CA VAL A 258 16.01 13.60 -10.44
C VAL A 258 16.18 12.09 -10.54
N THR A 259 15.12 11.32 -10.27
CA THR A 259 15.13 9.87 -10.42
C THR A 259 15.37 9.42 -11.86
N ILE A 260 14.68 10.02 -12.83
CA ILE A 260 14.87 9.75 -14.27
C ILE A 260 16.33 10.04 -14.66
N ALA A 261 16.88 11.18 -14.22
CA ALA A 261 18.26 11.54 -14.49
C ALA A 261 19.25 10.54 -13.87
N ALA A 262 19.02 10.12 -12.62
CA ALA A 262 19.87 9.16 -11.92
C ALA A 262 19.85 7.78 -12.59
N LEU A 263 18.68 7.30 -13.01
CA LEU A 263 18.53 6.05 -13.74
C LEU A 263 19.19 6.11 -15.13
N ARG A 264 19.14 7.26 -15.81
CA ARG A 264 19.86 7.46 -17.08
C ARG A 264 21.39 7.42 -16.88
N GLN A 265 21.88 8.01 -15.78
CA GLN A 265 23.30 8.04 -15.45
C GLN A 265 23.83 6.67 -15.02
N ALA A 266 23.09 5.95 -14.18
CA ALA A 266 23.47 4.63 -13.68
C ALA A 266 23.19 3.49 -14.68
N GLY A 267 22.23 3.70 -15.59
CA GLY A 267 21.58 2.67 -16.39
C GLY A 267 20.39 2.05 -15.64
N SER A 268 19.24 1.89 -16.29
CA SER A 268 18.09 1.17 -15.72
C SER A 268 18.21 -0.34 -15.93
N ARG A 269 17.50 -1.09 -15.10
CA ARG A 269 17.41 -2.55 -15.17
C ARG A 269 15.95 -3.02 -15.10
N ALA A 270 15.67 -4.16 -15.75
CA ALA A 270 14.39 -4.83 -15.60
C ALA A 270 14.07 -5.11 -14.12
N GLY A 271 12.90 -4.66 -13.67
CA GLY A 271 12.45 -4.75 -12.28
C GLY A 271 12.67 -3.46 -11.48
N ASP A 272 13.46 -2.50 -11.96
CA ASP A 272 13.49 -1.16 -11.37
C ASP A 272 12.10 -0.53 -11.43
N ARG A 273 11.73 0.14 -10.33
CA ARG A 273 10.38 0.65 -10.14
C ARG A 273 10.34 2.03 -9.51
N ILE A 274 9.39 2.82 -9.98
CA ILE A 274 8.97 4.09 -9.39
C ILE A 274 7.78 3.79 -8.47
N GLU A 275 7.91 4.16 -7.21
CA GLU A 275 6.80 4.11 -6.26
C GLU A 275 6.02 5.43 -6.28
N HIS A 276 4.71 5.30 -6.21
CA HIS A 276 3.72 6.37 -6.27
C HIS A 276 3.58 6.98 -7.65
N GLY A 277 4.59 7.70 -8.14
CA GLY A 277 4.44 8.52 -9.34
C GLY A 277 3.26 9.48 -9.19
N ALA A 278 3.15 10.12 -8.02
CA ALA A 278 1.94 10.87 -7.66
C ALA A 278 1.71 12.07 -8.58
N VAL A 279 2.78 12.73 -9.01
CA VAL A 279 2.78 13.81 -10.01
C VAL A 279 3.75 13.43 -11.13
N ILE A 280 3.21 13.19 -12.33
CA ILE A 280 4.02 12.85 -13.51
C ILE A 280 3.75 13.88 -14.63
N PRO A 281 4.68 14.82 -14.87
CA PRO A 281 4.64 15.72 -16.01
C PRO A 281 4.58 15.00 -17.36
N ASP A 282 4.01 15.64 -18.39
CA ASP A 282 3.82 15.04 -19.72
C ASP A 282 5.13 14.66 -20.41
N ASP A 283 6.17 15.48 -20.22
CA ASP A 283 7.51 15.27 -20.77
C ASP A 283 8.25 14.08 -20.14
N CYS A 284 7.85 13.65 -18.94
CA CYS A 284 8.45 12.50 -18.26
C CYS A 284 7.94 11.14 -18.79
N LEU A 285 6.81 11.08 -19.52
CA LEU A 285 6.24 9.81 -20.00
C LEU A 285 7.16 9.10 -21.01
N ALA A 286 7.75 9.85 -21.94
CA ALA A 286 8.67 9.28 -22.92
C ALA A 286 9.92 8.70 -22.26
N ASP A 287 10.42 9.40 -21.24
CA ASP A 287 11.60 9.01 -20.46
C ASP A 287 11.34 7.74 -19.65
N LEU A 288 10.20 7.64 -18.96
CA LEU A 288 9.83 6.43 -18.21
C LEU A 288 9.67 5.22 -19.12
N ARG A 289 9.08 5.40 -20.30
CA ARG A 289 8.95 4.35 -21.31
C ARG A 289 10.31 3.89 -21.83
N GLU A 290 11.21 4.82 -22.14
CA GLU A 290 12.58 4.52 -22.60
C GLU A 290 13.38 3.78 -21.53
N LEU A 291 13.26 4.19 -20.26
CA LEU A 291 13.92 3.53 -19.13
C LEU A 291 13.38 2.12 -18.86
N GLY A 292 12.16 1.79 -19.32
CA GLY A 292 11.55 0.48 -19.12
C GLY A 292 11.22 0.18 -17.65
N VAL A 293 11.05 1.21 -16.82
CA VAL A 293 10.74 1.07 -15.39
C VAL A 293 9.25 0.79 -15.17
N LEU A 294 8.95 0.03 -14.12
CA LEU A 294 7.58 -0.17 -13.63
C LEU A 294 7.15 1.04 -12.79
N VAL A 295 5.88 1.43 -12.90
CA VAL A 295 5.26 2.39 -11.97
C VAL A 295 4.25 1.66 -11.09
N VAL A 296 4.44 1.72 -9.76
CA VAL A 296 3.45 1.21 -8.79
C VAL A 296 2.77 2.39 -8.11
N THR A 297 1.48 2.59 -8.40
CA THR A 297 0.74 3.81 -8.05
C THR A 297 -0.51 3.55 -7.21
N GLN A 298 -1.07 4.60 -6.59
CA GLN A 298 -2.13 4.53 -5.57
C GLN A 298 -3.31 5.46 -5.91
N PRO A 299 -4.19 5.06 -6.83
CA PRO A 299 -5.32 5.88 -7.26
C PRO A 299 -6.35 6.13 -6.14
N ASN A 300 -6.38 5.33 -5.07
CA ASN A 300 -7.20 5.59 -3.88
C ASN A 300 -6.96 6.98 -3.28
N PHE A 301 -5.77 7.56 -3.43
CA PHE A 301 -5.53 8.92 -2.96
C PHE A 301 -6.35 9.98 -3.70
N VAL A 302 -6.86 9.72 -4.90
CA VAL A 302 -7.86 10.59 -5.53
C VAL A 302 -9.16 10.61 -4.73
N ALA A 303 -9.61 9.44 -4.29
CA ALA A 303 -10.83 9.30 -3.50
C ALA A 303 -10.67 9.76 -2.05
N GLU A 304 -9.48 9.65 -1.47
CA GLU A 304 -9.23 10.03 -0.08
C GLU A 304 -8.83 11.49 0.08
N ARG A 305 -8.07 12.04 -0.87
CA ARG A 305 -7.38 13.34 -0.77
C ARG A 305 -7.77 14.32 -1.88
N GLY A 306 -8.71 13.94 -2.75
CA GLY A 306 -9.10 14.72 -3.92
C GLY A 306 -9.48 16.18 -3.63
N GLU A 307 -10.16 16.46 -2.51
CA GLU A 307 -10.53 17.84 -2.14
C GLU A 307 -9.32 18.75 -1.92
N GLN A 308 -8.25 18.20 -1.36
CA GLN A 308 -7.02 18.95 -1.15
C GLN A 308 -6.27 19.14 -2.46
N TYR A 309 -6.24 18.13 -3.33
CA TYR A 309 -5.65 18.30 -4.66
C TYR A 309 -6.38 19.38 -5.48
N LEU A 310 -7.70 19.46 -5.38
CA LEU A 310 -8.48 20.52 -6.02
C LEU A 310 -8.14 21.92 -5.48
N THR A 311 -7.70 22.01 -4.23
CA THR A 311 -7.35 23.28 -3.56
C THR A 311 -5.88 23.66 -3.78
N ASP A 312 -4.97 22.69 -3.65
CA ASP A 312 -3.53 22.92 -3.52
C ASP A 312 -2.78 22.78 -4.85
N VAL A 313 -3.34 22.06 -5.82
CA VAL A 313 -2.72 21.83 -7.14
C VAL A 313 -3.42 22.69 -8.20
N PRO A 314 -2.69 23.43 -9.04
CA PRO A 314 -3.28 24.19 -10.15
C PRO A 314 -4.14 23.30 -11.06
N ALA A 315 -5.29 23.83 -11.51
CA ALA A 315 -6.29 23.05 -12.25
C ALA A 315 -5.76 22.46 -13.57
N ASP A 316 -4.81 23.13 -14.22
CA ASP A 316 -4.14 22.66 -15.44
C ASP A 316 -3.13 21.54 -15.18
N GLU A 317 -2.77 21.28 -13.92
CA GLU A 317 -1.88 20.20 -13.52
C GLU A 317 -2.62 18.97 -12.97
N HIS A 318 -3.95 19.03 -12.80
CA HIS A 318 -4.74 17.91 -12.27
C HIS A 318 -4.63 16.63 -13.10
N CYS A 319 -4.36 16.74 -14.41
CA CYS A 319 -4.10 15.60 -15.28
C CYS A 319 -2.79 14.86 -14.97
N ARG A 320 -1.86 15.48 -14.24
CA ARG A 320 -0.57 14.90 -13.86
C ARG A 320 -0.67 14.04 -12.60
N LEU A 321 -1.78 14.15 -11.87
CA LEU A 321 -2.00 13.47 -10.60
C LEU A 321 -2.47 12.02 -10.80
N TRP A 322 -1.73 11.06 -10.26
CA TRP A 322 -2.11 9.64 -10.23
C TRP A 322 -2.57 9.11 -11.61
N ARG A 323 -1.81 9.43 -12.67
CA ARG A 323 -2.24 9.40 -14.08
C ARG A 323 -2.19 8.02 -14.76
N VAL A 324 -3.01 7.08 -14.26
CA VAL A 324 -2.97 5.67 -14.69
C VAL A 324 -3.21 5.50 -16.20
N ALA A 325 -4.23 6.14 -16.77
CA ALA A 325 -4.55 5.94 -18.19
C ALA A 325 -3.44 6.46 -19.12
N SER A 326 -2.83 7.59 -18.79
CA SER A 326 -1.68 8.13 -19.53
C SER A 326 -0.47 7.19 -19.49
N LEU A 327 -0.16 6.61 -18.33
CA LEU A 327 0.94 5.63 -18.20
C LEU A 327 0.69 4.40 -19.07
N CYS A 328 -0.52 3.84 -19.02
CA CYS A 328 -0.94 2.72 -19.88
C CYS A 328 -0.86 3.08 -21.37
N GLY A 329 -1.37 4.26 -21.76
CA GLY A 329 -1.33 4.75 -23.14
C GLY A 329 0.08 4.95 -23.67
N ALA A 330 1.03 5.31 -22.79
CA ALA A 330 2.45 5.41 -23.09
C ALA A 330 3.19 4.05 -23.07
N GLN A 331 2.48 2.92 -22.85
CA GLN A 331 3.05 1.58 -22.75
C GLN A 331 4.08 1.42 -21.62
N ILE A 332 3.93 2.21 -20.55
CA ILE A 332 4.71 2.04 -19.32
C ILE A 332 4.06 0.91 -18.51
N PRO A 333 4.83 -0.07 -17.98
CA PRO A 333 4.28 -1.07 -17.08
C PRO A 333 3.71 -0.41 -15.81
N VAL A 334 2.48 -0.76 -15.43
CA VAL A 334 1.81 -0.21 -14.24
C VAL A 334 1.23 -1.32 -13.39
N ALA A 335 1.35 -1.17 -12.08
CA ALA A 335 0.59 -1.94 -11.09
C ALA A 335 -0.02 -0.99 -10.04
N LEU A 336 -1.04 -1.46 -9.35
CA LEU A 336 -1.73 -0.70 -8.31
C LEU A 336 -1.40 -1.22 -6.93
N SER A 337 -1.62 -0.37 -5.93
CA SER A 337 -1.42 -0.67 -4.52
C SER A 337 -2.25 0.29 -3.66
N THR A 338 -2.30 0.04 -2.36
CA THR A 338 -3.05 0.88 -1.42
C THR A 338 -2.17 1.86 -0.64
N ASP A 339 -0.89 1.54 -0.45
CA ASP A 339 0.01 2.23 0.48
C ASP A 339 -0.52 2.23 1.93
N MET A 340 -1.16 1.13 2.34
CA MET A 340 -1.62 0.94 3.72
C MET A 340 -0.44 1.09 4.71
N PRO A 341 -0.57 1.86 5.81
CA PRO A 341 -1.78 2.51 6.33
C PRO A 341 -1.89 4.01 5.99
N PHE A 342 -1.06 4.51 5.07
CA PHE A 342 -1.09 5.90 4.62
C PHE A 342 -2.26 6.16 3.67
N GLY A 343 -2.63 5.15 2.87
CA GLY A 343 -3.97 4.98 2.28
C GLY A 343 -4.83 3.97 3.05
N ASP A 344 -6.11 3.91 2.71
CA ASP A 344 -7.00 2.85 3.19
C ASP A 344 -6.58 1.49 2.61
N ALA A 345 -6.77 0.41 3.39
CA ALA A 345 -6.30 -0.93 3.05
C ALA A 345 -7.14 -1.67 2.01
N ASP A 346 -8.30 -1.13 1.58
CA ASP A 346 -9.20 -1.78 0.63
C ASP A 346 -8.69 -1.66 -0.84
N PRO A 347 -8.15 -2.74 -1.45
CA PRO A 347 -7.72 -2.71 -2.85
C PRO A 347 -8.91 -2.49 -3.81
N TRP A 348 -10.12 -2.90 -3.43
CA TRP A 348 -11.32 -2.67 -4.24
C TRP A 348 -11.66 -1.18 -4.30
N ALA A 349 -11.46 -0.44 -3.20
CA ALA A 349 -11.57 1.02 -3.21
C ALA A 349 -10.52 1.68 -4.12
N ALA A 350 -9.29 1.19 -4.13
CA ALA A 350 -8.27 1.66 -5.06
C ALA A 350 -8.65 1.41 -6.52
N MET A 351 -9.20 0.23 -6.85
CA MET A 351 -9.72 -0.06 -8.19
C MET A 351 -10.87 0.89 -8.57
N ARG A 352 -11.85 1.09 -7.68
CA ARG A 352 -12.95 2.05 -7.91
C ARG A 352 -12.43 3.47 -8.13
N ALA A 353 -11.41 3.90 -7.38
CA ALA A 353 -10.80 5.20 -7.55
C ALA A 353 -10.07 5.34 -8.90
N ALA A 354 -9.44 4.27 -9.41
CA ALA A 354 -8.84 4.26 -10.74
C ALA A 354 -9.88 4.38 -11.88
N VAL A 355 -11.06 3.78 -11.69
CA VAL A 355 -12.15 3.80 -12.67
C VAL A 355 -12.89 5.14 -12.64
N HIS A 356 -13.32 5.58 -11.47
CA HIS A 356 -14.24 6.72 -11.33
C HIS A 356 -13.55 8.05 -11.06
N ARG A 357 -12.37 8.02 -10.42
CA ARG A 357 -11.60 9.20 -10.02
C ARG A 357 -12.42 10.25 -9.24
N SER A 358 -13.44 9.78 -8.52
CA SER A 358 -14.31 10.63 -7.71
C SER A 358 -13.61 11.04 -6.43
N THR A 359 -13.65 12.32 -6.11
CA THR A 359 -13.21 12.88 -4.82
C THR A 359 -14.28 12.63 -3.74
N PRO A 360 -13.99 12.89 -2.44
CA PRO A 360 -14.98 12.77 -1.37
C PRO A 360 -16.29 13.54 -1.61
N SER A 361 -16.24 14.71 -2.27
CA SER A 361 -17.43 15.50 -2.61
C SER A 361 -18.16 15.02 -3.87
N GLY A 362 -17.61 14.04 -4.59
CA GLY A 362 -18.14 13.52 -5.85
C GLY A 362 -17.65 14.24 -7.11
N SER A 363 -16.74 15.20 -6.99
CA SER A 363 -16.07 15.80 -8.16
C SER A 363 -15.17 14.77 -8.85
N VAL A 364 -14.97 14.89 -10.16
CA VAL A 364 -14.08 13.97 -10.90
C VAL A 364 -12.75 14.66 -11.16
N LEU A 365 -11.68 14.18 -10.52
CA LEU A 365 -10.34 14.75 -10.67
C LEU A 365 -9.63 14.09 -11.85
N GLY A 366 -9.29 14.84 -12.90
CA GLY A 366 -8.54 14.32 -14.04
C GLY A 366 -9.27 13.21 -14.80
N ALA A 367 -10.51 13.45 -15.25
CA ALA A 367 -11.39 12.44 -15.87
C ALA A 367 -10.79 11.63 -17.04
N LYS A 368 -9.78 12.16 -17.74
CA LYS A 368 -9.07 11.44 -18.82
C LYS A 368 -8.15 10.33 -18.32
N GLU A 369 -7.85 10.31 -17.02
CA GLU A 369 -6.99 9.33 -16.38
C GLU A 369 -7.75 8.11 -15.84
N SER A 370 -9.05 8.02 -16.11
CA SER A 370 -9.87 6.85 -15.80
C SER A 370 -9.52 5.66 -16.68
N ILE A 371 -9.48 4.47 -16.09
CA ILE A 371 -9.33 3.18 -16.79
C ILE A 371 -10.57 2.31 -16.62
N ASP A 372 -10.69 1.23 -17.40
CA ASP A 372 -11.78 0.27 -17.22
C ASP A 372 -11.54 -0.66 -16.02
N ALA A 373 -12.62 -1.25 -15.51
CA ALA A 373 -12.60 -2.09 -14.32
C ALA A 373 -11.78 -3.38 -14.47
N ALA A 374 -11.73 -3.97 -15.67
CA ALA A 374 -10.96 -5.19 -15.90
C ALA A 374 -9.45 -4.88 -15.85
N THR A 375 -9.04 -3.75 -16.44
CA THR A 375 -7.67 -3.23 -16.31
C THR A 375 -7.33 -2.93 -14.85
N ALA A 376 -8.20 -2.26 -14.10
CA ALA A 376 -7.95 -1.93 -12.69
C ALA A 376 -7.79 -3.20 -11.82
N LEU A 377 -8.66 -4.20 -12.00
CA LEU A 377 -8.55 -5.49 -11.30
C LEU A 377 -7.25 -6.21 -11.66
N ALA A 378 -6.91 -6.27 -12.96
CA ALA A 378 -5.72 -6.95 -13.46
C ALA A 378 -4.42 -6.43 -12.80
N MET A 379 -4.36 -5.15 -12.46
CA MET A 379 -3.20 -4.52 -11.82
C MET A 379 -2.97 -4.91 -10.34
N PHE A 380 -3.88 -5.67 -9.73
CA PHE A 380 -3.69 -6.33 -8.42
C PHE A 380 -3.52 -7.87 -8.54
N LEU A 381 -3.52 -8.41 -9.76
CA LEU A 381 -3.35 -9.85 -10.00
C LEU A 381 -1.90 -10.23 -10.34
N GLY A 382 -0.99 -9.26 -10.35
CA GLY A 382 0.43 -9.45 -10.57
C GLY A 382 1.08 -10.40 -9.56
N ALA A 383 2.22 -10.97 -9.95
CA ALA A 383 3.16 -11.55 -9.01
C ALA A 383 4.12 -10.45 -8.49
N PRO A 384 4.72 -10.57 -7.30
CA PRO A 384 5.63 -9.55 -6.78
C PRO A 384 6.82 -9.26 -7.72
N GLU A 385 7.32 -10.25 -8.44
CA GLU A 385 8.45 -10.11 -9.36
C GLU A 385 8.06 -9.49 -10.71
N GLN A 386 6.77 -9.58 -11.07
CA GLN A 386 6.20 -8.97 -12.29
C GLN A 386 4.81 -8.36 -11.99
N PRO A 387 4.74 -7.25 -11.24
CA PRO A 387 3.48 -6.68 -10.77
C PRO A 387 2.46 -6.32 -11.87
N HIS A 388 2.95 -5.94 -13.05
CA HIS A 388 2.12 -5.52 -14.17
C HIS A 388 1.59 -6.69 -15.02
N VAL A 389 1.99 -7.94 -14.73
CA VAL A 389 1.59 -9.13 -15.48
C VAL A 389 0.61 -9.96 -14.66
N PRO A 390 -0.70 -9.95 -14.99
CA PRO A 390 -1.71 -10.68 -14.24
C PRO A 390 -1.42 -12.18 -14.24
N ARG A 391 -1.47 -12.79 -13.06
CA ARG A 391 -1.49 -14.24 -12.90
C ARG A 391 -2.80 -14.81 -13.46
N GLN A 392 -2.77 -16.09 -13.84
CA GLN A 392 -3.95 -16.84 -14.23
C GLN A 392 -4.19 -17.98 -13.25
N LEU A 393 -5.47 -18.28 -12.99
CA LEU A 393 -5.85 -19.54 -12.35
C LEU A 393 -5.70 -20.65 -13.39
N ALA A 394 -4.68 -21.49 -13.20
CA ALA A 394 -4.38 -22.61 -14.08
C ALA A 394 -3.79 -23.77 -13.28
N VAL A 395 -3.96 -24.99 -13.78
CA VAL A 395 -3.36 -26.19 -13.18
C VAL A 395 -1.84 -26.00 -13.03
N GLY A 396 -1.33 -26.34 -11.86
CA GLY A 396 0.05 -26.15 -11.46
C GLY A 396 0.36 -24.78 -10.86
N MET A 397 -0.50 -23.76 -10.96
CA MET A 397 -0.24 -22.48 -10.29
C MET A 397 -0.45 -22.57 -8.78
N PRO A 398 0.14 -21.67 -7.97
CA PRO A 398 -0.14 -21.58 -6.54
C PRO A 398 -1.65 -21.53 -6.26
N ALA A 399 -2.11 -22.22 -5.22
CA ALA A 399 -3.52 -22.27 -4.83
C ALA A 399 -3.94 -21.04 -4.01
N ASP A 400 -3.66 -19.86 -4.56
CA ASP A 400 -4.01 -18.57 -3.97
C ASP A 400 -5.22 -18.02 -4.74
N VAL A 401 -6.40 -18.05 -4.13
CA VAL A 401 -7.69 -17.77 -4.80
C VAL A 401 -8.51 -16.80 -3.98
N CYS A 402 -9.02 -15.74 -4.62
CA CYS A 402 -10.10 -14.93 -4.08
C CYS A 402 -11.40 -15.36 -4.77
N LEU A 403 -12.38 -15.79 -3.96
CA LEU A 403 -13.69 -16.19 -4.42
C LEU A 403 -14.71 -15.10 -4.07
N LEU A 404 -15.48 -14.70 -5.07
CA LEU A 404 -16.47 -13.64 -4.99
C LEU A 404 -17.88 -14.23 -5.12
N ALA A 405 -18.84 -13.75 -4.34
CA ALA A 405 -20.22 -14.23 -4.32
C ALA A 405 -21.04 -13.85 -5.57
N ALA A 406 -20.50 -12.98 -6.44
CA ALA A 406 -21.19 -12.45 -7.61
C ALA A 406 -20.55 -12.95 -8.92
N PRO A 407 -21.33 -13.01 -10.03
CA PRO A 407 -20.81 -13.37 -11.34
C PRO A 407 -19.85 -12.29 -11.90
N PRO A 408 -19.00 -12.60 -12.89
CA PRO A 408 -17.92 -11.73 -13.33
C PRO A 408 -18.36 -10.34 -13.77
N ARG A 409 -19.51 -10.25 -14.44
CA ARG A 409 -20.10 -8.98 -14.89
C ARG A 409 -20.38 -8.04 -13.72
N ASP A 410 -20.92 -8.57 -12.63
CA ASP A 410 -21.36 -7.77 -11.48
C ASP A 410 -20.15 -7.40 -10.62
N VAL A 411 -19.17 -8.31 -10.49
CA VAL A 411 -17.86 -8.03 -9.89
C VAL A 411 -17.20 -6.83 -10.57
N LEU A 412 -17.07 -6.86 -11.91
CA LEU A 412 -16.44 -5.77 -12.65
C LEU A 412 -17.27 -4.48 -12.67
N ALA A 413 -18.59 -4.58 -12.52
CA ALA A 413 -19.46 -3.40 -12.47
C ALA A 413 -19.39 -2.67 -11.12
N THR A 414 -19.05 -3.38 -10.03
CA THR A 414 -19.12 -2.86 -8.65
C THR A 414 -17.75 -2.66 -8.02
N LEU A 415 -16.82 -3.60 -8.25
CA LEU A 415 -15.49 -3.65 -7.64
C LEU A 415 -15.59 -3.42 -6.13
N ASP A 416 -16.25 -4.32 -5.39
CA ASP A 416 -16.55 -4.11 -3.97
C ASP A 416 -16.08 -5.28 -3.09
N ALA A 417 -15.42 -4.95 -1.98
CA ALA A 417 -14.90 -5.91 -1.00
C ALA A 417 -16.00 -6.78 -0.38
N SER A 418 -17.23 -6.28 -0.26
CA SER A 418 -18.36 -7.04 0.27
C SER A 418 -18.72 -8.26 -0.58
N LEU A 419 -18.26 -8.31 -1.83
CA LEU A 419 -18.43 -9.48 -2.69
C LEU A 419 -17.48 -10.62 -2.34
N VAL A 420 -16.41 -10.40 -1.56
CA VAL A 420 -15.45 -11.45 -1.20
C VAL A 420 -16.14 -12.47 -0.30
N ALA A 421 -16.38 -13.67 -0.85
CA ALA A 421 -17.03 -14.78 -0.17
C ALA A 421 -16.02 -15.64 0.59
N ALA A 422 -14.84 -15.85 0.01
CA ALA A 422 -13.76 -16.60 0.65
C ALA A 422 -12.40 -16.23 0.06
N THR A 423 -11.36 -16.39 0.87
CA THR A 423 -9.96 -16.25 0.45
C THR A 423 -9.23 -17.53 0.80
N VAL A 424 -8.58 -18.11 -0.19
CA VAL A 424 -7.78 -19.32 -0.08
C VAL A 424 -6.32 -18.95 -0.30
N TYR A 425 -5.45 -19.38 0.60
CA TYR A 425 -4.01 -19.20 0.50
C TYR A 425 -3.32 -20.55 0.72
N ASP A 426 -2.39 -20.90 -0.17
CA ASP A 426 -1.67 -22.19 -0.15
C ASP A 426 -2.62 -23.41 -0.01
N GLY A 427 -3.81 -23.30 -0.60
CA GLY A 427 -4.85 -24.35 -0.57
C GLY A 427 -5.76 -24.39 0.65
N ALA A 428 -5.54 -23.52 1.64
CA ALA A 428 -6.34 -23.44 2.85
C ALA A 428 -7.22 -22.18 2.88
N VAL A 429 -8.46 -22.32 3.35
CA VAL A 429 -9.36 -21.16 3.54
C VAL A 429 -8.86 -20.33 4.71
N VAL A 430 -8.43 -19.09 4.44
CA VAL A 430 -7.96 -18.12 5.45
C VAL A 430 -8.99 -17.05 5.78
N TYR A 431 -10.04 -16.94 4.97
CA TYR A 431 -11.20 -16.10 5.24
C TYR A 431 -12.45 -16.69 4.59
N ARG A 432 -13.60 -16.54 5.25
CA ARG A 432 -14.93 -16.85 4.72
C ARG A 432 -15.91 -15.81 5.25
N ALA A 433 -16.72 -15.22 4.38
CA ALA A 433 -17.82 -14.37 4.78
C ALA A 433 -18.83 -15.17 5.61
N GLY A 434 -19.31 -14.57 6.70
CA GLY A 434 -20.23 -15.19 7.66
C GLY A 434 -21.67 -15.25 7.19
#